data_AF-A0A2P5E4K0-F1
#
_entry.id   AF-A0A2P5E4K0-F1
#
_cell.length_a   1.000
_cell.length_b   1.000
_cell.length_c   1.000
_cell.angle_alpha   90.00
_cell.angle_beta   90.00
_cell.angle_gamma   90.00
#
_symmetry.space_group_name_H-M   'P 1'
#
loop_
_entity.id
_entity.type
_entity.pdbx_description
1 polymer ?
#
loop_
_entity_poly.entity_id
_entity_poly.type
_entity_poly.pdbx_seq_one_letter_code
_entity_poly.pdbx_strand_id
1 'polypeptide(L)'
;MPDTIDYMLSKFNVTTYNPNPKIQISPPRNVNYNDSRLVINFNGEIQYQTWIKYKNKWDMVWLEPSDRCSISNFCGNFSSCNPSNTLVCKCLPGFKSSFPEKWKSGDFSNGCIRETKIYEKEETFLSVNVTKVGELDYTWY
;
A
#
# COMPACT_ATOMS: atom_id res chain seq x y z
N MET A 1 17.67 0.80 -17.89
CA MET A 1 16.87 -0.35 -18.37
C MET A 1 15.68 0.22 -19.17
N PRO A 2 14.74 -0.56 -19.72
CA PRO A 2 13.44 0.00 -20.12
C PRO A 2 12.77 0.68 -18.91
N ASP A 3 12.10 1.82 -19.11
CA ASP A 3 11.55 2.65 -18.02
C ASP A 3 10.64 1.87 -17.05
N THR A 4 9.88 0.90 -17.57
CA THR A 4 9.01 0.02 -16.76
C THR A 4 9.80 -0.86 -15.79
N ILE A 5 10.98 -1.35 -16.20
CA ILE A 5 11.82 -2.17 -15.33
C ILE A 5 12.47 -1.29 -14.27
N ASP A 6 12.97 -0.11 -14.63
CA ASP A 6 13.52 0.84 -13.65
C ASP A 6 12.46 1.29 -12.62
N TYR A 7 11.21 1.48 -13.05
CA TYR A 7 10.07 1.76 -12.17
C TYR A 7 9.75 0.60 -11.19
N MET A 8 9.77 -0.64 -11.67
CA MET A 8 9.60 -1.81 -10.82
C MET A 8 10.72 -1.89 -9.78
N LEU A 9 11.98 -1.69 -10.20
CA LEU A 9 13.16 -1.80 -9.33
C LEU A 9 13.27 -0.66 -8.31
N SER A 10 12.69 0.51 -8.62
CA SER A 10 12.65 1.65 -7.70
C SER A 10 11.55 1.54 -6.62
N LYS A 11 10.90 0.37 -6.50
CA LYS A 11 9.74 0.18 -5.63
C LYS A 11 8.61 1.15 -5.99
N PHE A 12 8.34 1.30 -7.29
CA PHE A 12 7.28 2.17 -7.81
C PHE A 12 7.47 3.67 -7.52
N ASN A 13 8.71 4.11 -7.23
CA ASN A 13 9.04 5.52 -7.09
C ASN A 13 9.53 6.09 -8.44
N VAL A 14 8.82 7.08 -8.99
CA VAL A 14 9.21 7.76 -10.24
C VAL A 14 9.92 9.07 -9.93
N THR A 15 11.01 9.37 -10.64
CA THR A 15 11.64 10.70 -10.66
C THR A 15 11.62 11.28 -12.06
N THR A 16 10.82 12.31 -12.28
CA THR A 16 10.76 13.07 -13.53
C THR A 16 11.73 14.25 -13.46
N TYR A 17 12.76 14.25 -14.30
CA TYR A 17 13.71 15.37 -14.41
C TYR A 17 12.98 16.66 -14.84
N ASN A 18 12.99 17.70 -14.00
CA ASN A 18 12.53 19.05 -14.33
C ASN A 18 13.63 20.06 -13.92
N PRO A 19 14.08 20.99 -14.79
CA PRO A 19 15.27 21.81 -14.55
C PRO A 19 15.14 22.91 -13.47
N ASN A 20 14.12 22.92 -12.59
CA ASN A 20 13.90 23.98 -11.61
C ASN A 20 13.84 23.48 -10.14
N PRO A 21 14.29 24.29 -9.16
CA PRO A 21 14.68 23.83 -7.84
C PRO A 21 13.48 23.70 -6.91
N LYS A 22 12.73 22.60 -7.04
CA LYS A 22 11.88 22.08 -5.97
C LYS A 22 12.20 20.60 -5.81
N ILE A 23 12.93 20.35 -4.72
CA ILE A 23 13.31 19.08 -4.07
C ILE A 23 12.90 17.82 -4.86
N GLN A 24 13.88 17.10 -5.39
CA GLN A 24 13.69 15.77 -5.95
C GLN A 24 14.72 14.78 -5.37
N ILE A 25 14.23 13.72 -4.74
CA ILE A 25 15.02 12.56 -4.33
C ILE A 25 15.19 11.70 -5.59
N SER A 26 16.39 11.71 -6.19
CA SER A 26 16.74 10.88 -7.35
C SER A 26 17.02 9.43 -6.92
N PRO A 27 16.66 8.39 -7.70
CA PRO A 27 17.24 7.07 -7.50
C PRO A 27 18.76 7.21 -7.68
N PRO A 28 19.58 6.57 -6.84
CA PRO A 28 21.02 6.70 -6.94
C PRO A 28 21.45 6.32 -8.36
N ARG A 29 22.06 7.26 -9.09
CA ARG A 29 22.50 7.13 -10.49
C ARG A 29 23.58 6.05 -10.73
N ASN A 30 23.79 5.13 -9.80
CA ASN A 30 24.78 4.05 -9.84
C ASN A 30 24.26 2.75 -9.19
N VAL A 31 22.99 2.38 -9.42
CA VAL A 31 22.56 1.00 -9.09
C VAL A 31 23.02 0.09 -10.22
N ASN A 32 24.09 -0.67 -9.99
CA ASN A 32 24.50 -1.73 -10.90
C ASN A 32 23.51 -2.89 -10.79
N TYR A 33 22.59 -2.98 -11.74
CA TYR A 33 21.57 -4.02 -11.77
C TYR A 33 22.07 -5.39 -12.27
N ASN A 34 23.32 -5.51 -12.72
CA ASN A 34 23.86 -6.78 -13.25
C ASN A 34 23.81 -7.91 -12.21
N ASP A 35 23.91 -7.54 -10.92
CA ASP A 35 23.89 -8.42 -9.77
C ASP A 35 22.54 -8.30 -9.03
N SER A 36 21.44 -8.15 -9.76
CA SER A 36 20.10 -7.96 -9.19
C SER A 36 19.03 -8.80 -9.89
N ARG A 37 17.95 -9.13 -9.18
CA ARG A 37 16.81 -9.87 -9.74
C ARG A 37 15.51 -9.51 -9.04
N LEU A 38 14.42 -9.56 -9.79
CA LEU A 38 13.06 -9.54 -9.26
C LEU A 38 12.49 -10.96 -9.34
N VAL A 39 12.03 -11.50 -8.22
CA VAL A 39 11.48 -12.87 -8.15
C VAL A 39 10.14 -12.87 -7.44
N ILE A 40 9.25 -13.79 -7.84
CA ILE A 40 8.03 -14.09 -7.09
C ILE A 40 8.29 -15.37 -6.32
N ASN A 41 8.12 -15.35 -5.00
CA ASN A 41 8.29 -16.54 -4.18
C ASN A 41 7.00 -17.39 -4.13
N PHE A 42 7.05 -18.55 -3.46
CA PHE A 42 5.91 -19.46 -3.37
C PHE A 42 4.72 -18.91 -2.55
N ASN A 43 4.91 -17.83 -1.79
CA ASN A 43 3.84 -17.12 -1.07
C ASN A 43 3.16 -16.05 -1.94
N GLY A 44 3.61 -15.85 -3.19
CA GLY A 44 3.10 -14.80 -4.06
C GLY A 44 3.69 -13.41 -3.79
N GLU A 45 4.76 -13.31 -3.00
CA GLU A 45 5.43 -12.04 -2.71
C GLU A 45 6.44 -11.72 -3.81
N ILE A 46 6.37 -10.50 -4.33
CA ILE A 46 7.39 -9.96 -5.23
C ILE A 46 8.58 -9.53 -4.36
N GLN A 47 9.79 -9.97 -4.71
CA GLN A 47 11.01 -9.65 -3.98
C GLN A 47 12.07 -9.11 -4.94
N TYR A 48 12.63 -7.94 -4.60
CA TYR A 48 13.83 -7.45 -5.23
C TYR A 48 15.05 -7.89 -4.42
N GLN A 49 15.97 -8.58 -5.08
CA GLN A 49 17.15 -9.16 -4.46
C GLN A 49 18.41 -8.69 -5.18
N THR A 50 19.48 -8.48 -4.41
CA THR A 50 20.81 -8.17 -4.92
C THR A 50 21.82 -9.22 -4.49
N TRP A 51 22.81 -9.50 -5.32
CA TRP A 51 23.85 -10.48 -5.04
C TRP A 51 24.96 -9.84 -4.19
N ILE A 52 25.14 -10.35 -2.98
CA ILE A 52 26.21 -9.91 -2.09
C ILE A 52 27.44 -10.79 -2.32
N LYS A 53 28.39 -10.29 -3.12
CA LYS A 53 29.62 -11.01 -3.53
C LYS A 53 30.38 -11.61 -2.35
N TYR A 54 30.62 -10.85 -1.29
CA TYR A 54 31.40 -11.33 -0.14
C TYR A 54 30.67 -12.38 0.72
N LYS A 55 29.33 -12.49 0.61
CA LYS A 55 28.53 -13.51 1.30
C LYS A 55 28.12 -14.67 0.39
N ASN A 56 28.43 -14.60 -0.91
CA ASN A 56 27.98 -15.53 -1.94
C ASN A 56 26.48 -15.89 -1.83
N LYS A 57 25.63 -14.87 -1.61
CA LYS A 57 24.19 -15.07 -1.47
C LYS A 57 23.39 -13.90 -2.01
N TRP A 58 22.13 -14.19 -2.35
CA TRP A 58 21.11 -13.20 -2.61
C TRP A 58 20.61 -12.59 -1.29
N ASP A 59 20.49 -11.27 -1.25
CA ASP A 59 19.94 -10.51 -0.13
C ASP A 59 18.73 -9.71 -0.59
N MET A 60 17.68 -9.73 0.22
CA MET A 60 16.43 -9.05 -0.09
C MET A 60 16.57 -7.56 0.22
N VAL A 61 16.27 -6.71 -0.76
CA VAL A 61 16.30 -5.25 -0.61
C VAL A 61 14.91 -4.71 -0.24
N TRP A 62 13.88 -5.17 -0.92
CA TRP A 62 12.48 -4.87 -0.60
C TRP A 62 11.56 -5.97 -1.15
N LEU A 63 10.33 -6.01 -0.63
CA LEU A 63 9.28 -6.92 -1.09
C LEU A 63 7.93 -6.22 -1.15
N GLU A 64 7.00 -6.75 -1.95
CA GLU A 64 5.57 -6.40 -1.92
C GLU A 64 4.70 -7.66 -1.83
N PRO A 65 3.60 -7.65 -1.06
CA PRO A 65 3.10 -6.54 -0.22
C PRO A 65 4.01 -6.24 0.99
N SER A 66 4.44 -5.00 1.14
CA SER A 66 5.42 -4.59 2.16
C SER A 66 4.88 -4.57 3.59
N ASP A 67 3.57 -4.44 3.75
CA ASP A 67 2.86 -4.56 5.01
C ASP A 67 1.39 -4.97 4.78
N ARG A 68 0.62 -5.10 5.87
CA ARG A 68 -0.79 -5.49 5.81
C ARG A 68 -1.67 -4.51 5.04
N CYS A 69 -1.32 -3.22 5.01
CA CYS A 69 -2.05 -2.18 4.27
C CYS A 69 -1.69 -2.14 2.78
N SER A 70 -0.56 -2.74 2.39
CA SER A 70 -0.23 -3.00 0.98
C SER A 70 -1.06 -4.15 0.39
N ILE A 71 -1.71 -4.97 1.22
CA ILE A 71 -2.66 -5.99 0.78
C ILE A 71 -3.99 -5.33 0.40
N SER A 72 -4.47 -5.64 -0.81
CA SER A 72 -5.75 -5.11 -1.29
C SER A 72 -6.89 -5.48 -0.35
N ASN A 73 -7.73 -4.49 -0.04
CA ASN A 73 -8.93 -4.62 0.80
C ASN A 73 -8.71 -5.26 2.19
N PHE A 74 -7.53 -5.13 2.79
CA PHE A 74 -7.23 -5.74 4.10
C PHE A 74 -8.18 -5.32 5.23
N CYS A 75 -8.57 -4.04 5.26
CA CYS A 75 -9.44 -3.49 6.32
C CYS A 75 -10.94 -3.50 5.99
N GLY A 76 -11.32 -3.97 4.80
CA GLY A 76 -12.71 -3.91 4.33
C GLY A 76 -13.20 -2.49 4.01
N ASN A 77 -14.41 -2.40 3.46
CA ASN A 77 -14.99 -1.14 2.97
C ASN A 77 -15.20 -0.11 4.09
N PHE A 78 -15.11 1.18 3.72
CA PHE A 78 -15.33 2.34 4.61
C PHE A 78 -14.43 2.36 5.86
N SER A 79 -13.24 1.78 5.73
CA SER A 79 -12.22 1.75 6.75
C SER A 79 -10.91 2.34 6.24
N SER A 80 -10.01 2.65 7.17
CA SER A 80 -8.65 3.10 6.92
C SER A 80 -7.67 2.07 7.45
N CYS A 81 -6.54 1.93 6.77
CA CYS A 81 -5.44 1.06 7.16
C CYS A 81 -4.21 1.89 7.55
N ASN A 82 -3.67 1.64 8.73
CA ASN A 82 -2.42 2.23 9.18
C ASN A 82 -1.61 1.19 9.98
N PRO A 83 -0.47 0.72 9.47
CA PRO A 83 0.29 -0.36 10.09
C PRO A 83 0.96 0.08 11.41
N SER A 84 1.08 1.38 11.66
CA SER A 84 1.66 1.94 12.88
C SER A 84 0.66 2.06 14.04
N ASN A 85 -0.64 1.86 13.79
CA ASN A 85 -1.64 1.87 14.85
C ASN A 85 -1.68 0.54 15.61
N THR A 86 -2.05 0.57 16.90
CA THR A 86 -2.30 -0.64 17.71
C THR A 86 -3.33 -1.56 17.05
N LEU A 87 -4.40 -0.97 16.53
CA LEU A 87 -5.34 -1.64 15.64
C LEU A 87 -5.10 -1.13 14.23
N VAL A 88 -4.64 -2.02 13.35
CA VAL A 88 -4.24 -1.68 11.97
C VAL A 88 -5.39 -1.04 11.20
N CYS A 89 -6.62 -1.48 11.46
CA CYS A 89 -7.82 -1.02 10.78
C CYS A 89 -8.69 -0.16 11.70
N LYS A 90 -9.20 0.95 11.17
CA LYS A 90 -10.18 1.82 11.85
C LYS A 90 -11.28 2.22 10.89
N CYS A 91 -12.53 2.19 11.35
CA CYS A 91 -13.64 2.77 10.59
C CYS A 91 -13.44 4.26 10.38
N LEU A 92 -13.87 4.75 9.22
CA LEU A 92 -13.89 6.18 8.95
C LEU A 92 -14.90 6.86 9.90
N PRO A 93 -14.72 8.16 10.21
CA PRO A 93 -15.66 8.91 11.05
C PRO A 93 -17.12 8.79 10.55
N GLY A 94 -18.06 8.50 11.46
CA GLY A 94 -19.47 8.26 11.12
C GLY A 94 -19.81 6.82 10.72
N PHE A 95 -18.82 5.90 10.75
CA PHE A 95 -19.00 4.48 10.50
C PHE A 95 -18.57 3.65 11.70
N LYS A 96 -19.26 2.51 11.90
CA LYS A 96 -18.93 1.49 12.90
C LYS A 96 -18.68 0.15 12.25
N SER A 97 -17.97 -0.74 12.93
CA SER A 97 -17.74 -2.09 12.44
C SER A 97 -19.07 -2.80 12.17
N SER A 98 -19.16 -3.46 11.00
CA SER A 98 -20.31 -4.28 10.64
C SER A 98 -20.49 -5.46 11.61
N PHE A 99 -19.37 -6.07 12.02
CA PHE A 99 -19.32 -7.19 12.97
C PHE A 99 -18.31 -6.91 14.09
N PRO A 100 -18.74 -6.25 15.20
CA PRO A 100 -17.85 -5.85 16.28
C PRO A 100 -17.07 -7.01 16.93
N GLU A 101 -17.65 -8.21 16.98
CA GLU A 101 -16.99 -9.40 17.54
C GLU A 101 -15.82 -9.86 16.67
N LYS A 102 -16.04 -9.96 15.35
CA LYS A 102 -14.98 -10.27 14.37
C LYS A 102 -13.89 -9.21 14.32
N TRP A 103 -14.29 -7.94 14.43
CA TRP A 103 -13.37 -6.82 14.48
C TRP A 103 -12.42 -6.90 15.68
N LYS A 104 -12.93 -7.29 16.85
CA LYS A 104 -12.13 -7.51 18.06
C LYS A 104 -11.16 -8.68 17.93
N SER A 105 -11.51 -9.71 17.15
CA SER A 105 -10.60 -10.82 16.84
C SER A 105 -9.62 -10.52 15.70
N GLY A 106 -9.66 -9.32 15.11
CA GLY A 106 -8.76 -8.92 14.02
C GLY A 106 -9.23 -9.30 12.62
N ASP A 107 -10.48 -9.74 12.47
CA ASP A 107 -11.12 -9.92 11.17
C ASP A 107 -11.86 -8.64 10.77
N PHE A 108 -11.24 -7.90 9.85
CA PHE A 108 -11.72 -6.62 9.33
C PHE A 108 -12.43 -6.75 7.97
N SER A 109 -12.53 -7.97 7.42
CA SER A 109 -13.01 -8.23 6.05
C SER A 109 -14.41 -7.67 5.76
N ASN A 110 -15.25 -7.58 6.79
CA ASN A 110 -16.62 -7.09 6.68
C ASN A 110 -16.72 -5.54 6.69
N GLY A 111 -15.61 -4.85 6.90
CA GLY A 111 -15.54 -3.39 6.88
C GLY A 111 -16.47 -2.73 7.89
N CYS A 112 -16.90 -1.52 7.51
CA CYS A 112 -17.70 -0.65 8.36
C CYS A 112 -19.00 -0.24 7.69
N ILE A 113 -20.03 -0.04 8.50
CA ILE A 113 -21.36 0.44 8.10
C ILE A 113 -21.60 1.82 8.70
N ARG A 114 -22.36 2.66 8.00
CA ARG A 114 -22.73 3.99 8.49
C ARG A 114 -23.51 3.86 9.80
N GLU A 115 -23.16 4.65 10.80
CA GLU A 115 -23.82 4.59 12.11
C GLU A 115 -25.26 5.10 12.05
N THR A 116 -25.49 6.13 11.23
CA THR A 116 -26.78 6.81 11.09
C THR A 116 -27.47 6.42 9.79
N LYS A 117 -28.78 6.15 9.85
CA LYS A 117 -29.61 6.02 8.66
C LYS A 117 -29.61 7.36 7.92
N ILE A 118 -29.51 7.34 6.59
CA ILE A 118 -29.66 8.53 5.76
C ILE A 118 -31.13 8.92 5.85
N TYR A 119 -31.44 9.90 6.70
CA TYR A 119 -32.71 10.62 6.64
C TYR A 119 -32.51 11.79 5.68
N GLU A 120 -33.56 12.17 4.94
CA GLU A 120 -33.55 13.14 3.83
C GLU A 120 -33.16 14.59 4.19
N LYS A 121 -32.41 14.83 5.28
CA LYS A 121 -31.91 16.15 5.63
C LYS A 121 -30.43 16.16 5.96
N GLU A 122 -29.74 16.98 5.17
CA GLU A 122 -28.38 17.49 5.31
C GLU A 122 -27.28 16.42 5.43
N GLU A 123 -26.80 16.00 4.27
CA GLU A 123 -25.55 15.24 4.17
C GLU A 123 -24.36 16.18 4.35
N THR A 124 -23.45 15.80 5.22
CA THR A 124 -22.17 16.51 5.43
C THR A 124 -21.03 15.57 5.11
N PHE A 125 -20.00 16.09 4.45
CA PHE A 125 -18.78 15.37 4.17
C PHE A 125 -17.75 15.67 5.25
N LEU A 126 -17.24 14.62 5.88
CA LEU A 126 -16.15 14.73 6.84
C LEU A 126 -14.83 14.64 6.08
N SER A 127 -13.97 15.64 6.27
CA SER A 127 -12.60 15.59 5.77
C SER A 127 -11.82 14.51 6.51
N VAL A 128 -11.17 13.63 5.75
CA VAL A 128 -10.28 12.59 6.28
C VAL A 128 -8.88 12.82 5.74
N ASN A 129 -7.90 12.75 6.64
CA ASN A 129 -6.49 12.85 6.25
C ASN A 129 -5.97 11.47 5.85
N VAL A 130 -5.86 11.23 4.55
CA VAL A 130 -5.42 9.95 3.98
C VAL A 130 -4.16 10.14 3.15
N THR A 131 -3.18 9.26 3.33
CA THR A 131 -1.93 9.25 2.55
C THR A 131 -2.05 8.50 1.24
N LYS A 132 -2.95 7.51 1.18
CA LYS A 132 -3.24 6.71 -0.02
C LYS A 132 -4.72 6.36 -0.02
N VAL A 133 -5.36 6.52 -1.17
CA VAL A 133 -6.73 6.07 -1.42
C VAL A 133 -6.64 4.78 -2.24
N GLY A 134 -7.42 3.77 -1.85
CA GLY A 134 -7.53 2.54 -2.64
C GLY A 134 -8.00 2.86 -4.05
N GLU A 135 -7.46 2.16 -5.04
CA GLU A 135 -7.86 2.34 -6.43
C GLU A 135 -9.35 1.96 -6.56
N LEU A 136 -10.10 2.72 -7.37
CA LEU A 136 -11.50 2.40 -7.64
C LEU A 136 -11.53 1.10 -8.45
N ASP A 137 -12.27 0.09 -7.96
CA ASP A 137 -12.59 -1.07 -8.78
C ASP A 137 -13.45 -0.61 -9.96
N TYR A 138 -12.83 -0.35 -11.11
CA TYR A 138 -13.54 -0.07 -12.37
C TYR A 138 -14.18 -1.31 -12.99
N THR A 139 -14.18 -2.44 -12.27
CA THR A 139 -14.80 -3.68 -12.72
C THR A 139 -16.31 -3.64 -12.47
N TRP A 140 -17.04 -3.15 -13.46
CA TRP A 140 -18.48 -3.36 -13.59
C TRP A 140 -18.73 -4.82 -14.03
N TYR A 141 -19.02 -5.70 -13.07
CA TYR A 141 -19.64 -7.00 -13.34
C TYR A 141 -21.04 -7.02 -12.76
#